data_AF-A0A934F6U3-F1
#
_entry.id   AF-A0A934F6U3-F1
#
_cell.length_a   1.000
_cell.length_b   1.000
_cell.length_c   1.000
_cell.angle_alpha   90.00
_cell.angle_beta   90.00
_cell.angle_gamma   90.00
#
_symmetry.space_group_name_H-M   'P 1'
#
loop_
_entity.id
_entity.type
_entity.pdbx_description
1 polymer ?
#
loop_
_entity_poly.entity_id
_entity_poly.type
_entity_poly.pdbx_seq_one_letter_code
_entity_poly.pdbx_strand_id
1 'polypeptide(L)'
;MKMEITYNLSPELLMKMTSAAWKRIRIVHFLDKYGYLIAFAGSIIFFLLFVVLEWNALVGQWLDSACFTTAFALISLVLGLGVYHFLRIITIRSFRKSIARSIGKWPKTFFGEWQVKVSEQGITFIDPGRERFYRWEILRNIEQDDEFIFVYTFDNSGIIIPKSAFVEQQNISDFLNTLTLNIFQDSAKELGARWVEQSKDMKLDWALQKSNWCIVYALSAIVFGPVVGVFFGGLTLYRVYKTYRIAASVDCKKCIRRLQMSGVLSMLSIVGWVMVWVLML
;
A
#
# COMPACT_ATOMS: atom_id res chain seq x y z
N MET A 1 16.77 -27.24 17.61
CA MET A 1 15.56 -28.09 17.65
C MET A 1 15.07 -28.30 16.23
N LYS A 2 14.86 -29.54 15.78
CA LYS A 2 14.31 -29.83 14.44
C LYS A 2 12.83 -30.15 14.58
N MET A 3 11.98 -29.40 13.90
CA MET A 3 10.54 -29.64 13.85
C MET A 3 10.16 -29.96 12.40
N GLU A 4 9.42 -31.05 12.20
CA GLU A 4 8.95 -31.51 10.90
C GLU A 4 7.43 -31.66 10.97
N ILE A 5 6.73 -31.00 10.04
CA ILE A 5 5.27 -30.99 9.96
C ILE A 5 4.89 -31.50 8.58
N THR A 6 4.06 -32.54 8.53
CA THR A 6 3.55 -33.11 7.26
C THR A 6 2.05 -32.85 7.19
N TYR A 7 1.57 -32.34 6.06
CA TYR A 7 0.15 -32.18 5.81
C TYR A 7 -0.21 -32.45 4.36
N ASN A 8 -1.42 -32.97 4.15
CA ASN A 8 -1.95 -33.19 2.81
C ASN A 8 -2.85 -32.02 2.40
N LEU A 9 -2.51 -31.36 1.29
CA LEU A 9 -3.25 -30.21 0.80
C LEU A 9 -4.43 -30.66 -0.07
N SER A 10 -5.62 -30.79 0.54
CA SER A 10 -6.84 -31.12 -0.20
C SER A 10 -7.35 -29.94 -1.04
N PRO A 11 -8.11 -30.18 -2.13
CA PRO A 11 -8.72 -29.11 -2.93
C PRO A 11 -9.61 -28.17 -2.11
N GLU A 12 -10.34 -28.71 -1.12
CA GLU A 12 -11.19 -27.91 -0.23
C GLU A 12 -10.37 -27.00 0.68
N LEU A 13 -9.27 -27.52 1.24
CA LEU A 13 -8.36 -26.74 2.09
C LEU A 13 -7.67 -25.65 1.27
N LEU A 14 -7.25 -25.97 0.03
CA LEU A 14 -6.71 -24.97 -0.89
C LEU A 14 -7.75 -23.87 -1.21
N MET A 15 -9.01 -24.23 -1.43
CA MET A 15 -10.08 -23.23 -1.65
C MET A 15 -10.29 -22.34 -0.42
N LYS A 16 -10.28 -22.90 0.79
CA LYS A 16 -10.33 -22.13 2.04
C LYS A 16 -9.12 -21.20 2.19
N MET A 17 -7.90 -21.74 2.04
CA MET A 17 -6.63 -21.01 2.14
C MET A 17 -6.56 -19.87 1.12
N THR A 18 -6.91 -20.15 -0.14
CA THR A 18 -6.93 -19.14 -1.19
C THR A 18 -7.97 -18.07 -0.90
N SER A 19 -9.12 -18.39 -0.30
CA SER A 19 -10.14 -17.40 0.08
C SER A 19 -9.71 -16.51 1.24
N ALA A 20 -9.04 -17.07 2.25
CA ALA A 20 -8.51 -16.36 3.43
C ALA A 20 -7.33 -15.46 3.04
N ALA A 21 -6.35 -16.03 2.34
CA ALA A 21 -5.24 -15.29 1.74
C ALA A 21 -5.76 -14.23 0.76
N TRP A 22 -6.83 -14.53 0.00
CA TRP A 22 -7.48 -13.54 -0.87
C TRP A 22 -7.95 -12.34 -0.11
N LYS A 23 -8.62 -12.51 1.04
CA LYS A 23 -9.19 -11.38 1.77
C LYS A 23 -8.11 -10.38 2.19
N ARG A 24 -6.91 -10.87 2.53
CA ARG A 24 -5.74 -10.05 2.92
C ARG A 24 -4.95 -9.52 1.72
N ILE A 25 -4.55 -10.39 0.79
CA ILE A 25 -3.76 -10.01 -0.39
C ILE A 25 -4.56 -9.08 -1.33
N ARG A 26 -5.89 -9.24 -1.42
CA ARG A 26 -6.78 -8.42 -2.27
C ARG A 26 -6.63 -6.93 -1.97
N ILE A 27 -6.43 -6.50 -0.72
CA ILE A 27 -6.41 -5.08 -0.40
C ILE A 27 -5.05 -4.48 -0.78
N VAL A 28 -3.96 -5.13 -0.41
CA VAL A 28 -2.60 -4.59 -0.58
C VAL A 28 -2.18 -4.58 -2.05
N HIS A 29 -2.32 -5.72 -2.75
CA HIS A 29 -1.87 -5.81 -4.14
C HIS A 29 -2.76 -5.02 -5.11
N PHE A 30 -4.04 -4.86 -4.78
CA PHE A 30 -4.95 -4.00 -5.55
C PHE A 30 -4.58 -2.53 -5.41
N LEU A 31 -4.28 -2.07 -4.19
CA LEU A 31 -3.84 -0.71 -3.94
C LEU A 31 -2.48 -0.41 -4.58
N ASP A 32 -1.53 -1.35 -4.59
CA ASP A 32 -0.24 -1.11 -5.24
C ASP A 32 -0.35 -1.09 -6.76
N LYS A 33 -1.08 -2.04 -7.37
CA LYS A 33 -1.13 -2.15 -8.83
C LYS A 33 -2.11 -1.17 -9.47
N TYR A 34 -3.24 -0.93 -8.82
CA TYR A 34 -4.30 -0.08 -9.36
C TYR A 34 -4.42 1.24 -8.61
N GLY A 35 -3.72 1.46 -7.50
CA GLY A 35 -3.77 2.73 -6.78
C GLY A 35 -3.34 3.91 -7.64
N TYR A 36 -2.30 3.75 -8.47
CA TYR A 36 -1.91 4.80 -9.42
C TYR A 36 -3.00 5.03 -10.48
N LEU A 37 -3.61 3.98 -11.01
CA LEU A 37 -4.64 4.08 -12.04
C LEU A 37 -5.94 4.67 -11.49
N ILE A 38 -6.32 4.33 -10.26
CA ILE A 38 -7.45 4.88 -9.52
C ILE A 38 -7.18 6.35 -9.16
N ALA A 39 -5.97 6.69 -8.70
CA ALA A 39 -5.59 8.07 -8.42
C ALA A 39 -5.58 8.91 -9.70
N PHE A 40 -5.06 8.37 -10.81
CA PHE A 40 -5.05 9.01 -12.11
C PHE A 40 -6.47 9.21 -12.66
N ALA A 41 -7.30 8.16 -12.65
CA ALA A 41 -8.71 8.27 -13.04
C ALA A 41 -9.46 9.26 -12.13
N GLY A 42 -9.19 9.23 -10.82
CA GLY A 42 -9.71 10.18 -9.85
C GLY A 42 -9.30 11.62 -10.17
N SER A 43 -8.04 11.83 -10.57
CA SER A 43 -7.54 13.16 -10.96
C SER A 43 -8.16 13.66 -12.26
N ILE A 44 -8.39 12.78 -13.25
CA ILE A 44 -9.11 13.14 -14.48
C ILE A 44 -10.55 13.50 -14.17
N ILE A 45 -11.24 12.69 -13.37
CA ILE A 45 -12.63 12.95 -12.98
C ILE A 45 -12.71 14.28 -12.21
N PHE A 46 -11.79 14.52 -11.28
CA PHE A 46 -11.71 15.78 -10.53
C PHE A 46 -11.47 16.98 -11.45
N PHE A 47 -10.56 16.85 -12.41
CA PHE A 47 -10.29 17.89 -13.40
C PHE A 47 -11.51 18.17 -14.29
N LEU A 48 -12.19 17.14 -14.76
CA LEU A 48 -13.42 17.29 -15.54
C LEU A 48 -14.54 17.95 -14.73
N LEU A 49 -14.72 17.56 -13.46
CA LEU A 49 -15.66 18.20 -12.55
C LEU A 49 -15.30 19.68 -12.32
N PHE A 50 -14.02 19.99 -12.18
CA PHE A 50 -13.55 21.37 -12.04
C PHE A 50 -13.88 22.20 -13.29
N VAL A 51 -13.56 21.70 -14.49
CA VAL A 51 -13.89 22.36 -15.76
C VAL A 51 -15.40 22.57 -15.89
N VAL A 52 -16.20 21.58 -15.51
CA VAL A 52 -17.67 21.68 -15.49
C VAL A 52 -18.17 22.76 -14.52
N LEU A 53 -17.59 22.85 -13.32
CA LEU A 53 -17.99 23.84 -12.32
C LEU A 53 -17.63 25.27 -12.76
N GLU A 54 -16.42 25.46 -13.29
CA GLU A 54 -15.98 26.76 -13.85
C GLU A 54 -16.85 27.16 -15.05
N TRP A 55 -17.15 26.21 -15.94
CA TRP A 55 -18.05 26.46 -17.07
C TRP A 55 -19.46 26.84 -16.60
N ASN A 56 -19.99 26.18 -15.58
CA ASN A 56 -21.29 26.53 -15.00
C ASN A 56 -21.28 27.87 -14.27
N ALA A 57 -20.18 28.25 -13.64
CA ALA A 57 -20.05 29.57 -13.02
C ALA A 57 -20.05 30.66 -14.08
N LEU A 58 -19.28 30.48 -15.17
CA LEU A 58 -19.30 31.35 -16.34
C LEU A 58 -20.70 31.42 -16.95
N VAL A 59 -21.29 30.30 -17.35
CA VAL A 59 -22.62 30.25 -17.98
C VAL A 59 -23.72 30.76 -17.03
N GLY A 60 -23.59 30.52 -15.73
CA GLY A 60 -24.52 31.01 -14.70
C GLY A 60 -24.57 32.54 -14.65
N GLN A 61 -23.44 33.22 -14.81
CA GLN A 61 -23.39 34.68 -14.95
C GLN A 61 -24.13 35.17 -16.20
N TRP A 62 -24.21 34.36 -17.26
CA TRP A 62 -24.92 34.70 -18.49
C TRP A 62 -26.41 34.36 -18.45
N LEU A 63 -26.84 33.40 -17.62
CA LEU A 63 -28.19 32.84 -17.67
C LEU A 63 -29.09 33.18 -16.48
N ASP A 64 -28.61 33.86 -15.44
CA ASP A 64 -29.37 34.36 -14.26
C ASP A 64 -30.34 33.36 -13.58
N SER A 65 -30.24 32.08 -13.92
CA SER A 65 -31.23 31.06 -13.59
C SER A 65 -30.60 29.96 -12.74
N ALA A 66 -30.74 30.12 -11.42
CA ALA A 66 -30.33 29.13 -10.41
C ALA A 66 -30.88 27.71 -10.65
N CYS A 67 -31.96 27.60 -11.42
CA CYS A 67 -32.55 26.31 -11.78
C CYS A 67 -31.63 25.49 -12.71
N PHE A 68 -30.92 26.14 -13.65
CA PHE A 68 -30.08 25.46 -14.63
C PHE A 68 -28.80 24.89 -14.00
N THR A 69 -28.15 25.66 -13.13
CA THR A 69 -26.94 25.24 -12.41
C THR A 69 -27.22 24.05 -11.49
N THR A 70 -28.36 24.05 -10.78
CA THR A 70 -28.76 22.97 -9.89
C THR A 70 -29.04 21.68 -10.66
N ALA A 71 -29.77 21.75 -11.79
CA ALA A 71 -30.06 20.60 -12.63
C ALA A 71 -28.76 19.99 -13.20
N PHE A 72 -27.83 20.82 -13.66
CA PHE A 72 -26.55 20.35 -14.21
C PHE A 72 -25.66 19.68 -13.16
N ALA A 73 -25.61 20.23 -11.93
CA ALA A 73 -24.88 19.63 -10.82
C ALA A 73 -25.42 18.23 -10.48
N LEU A 74 -26.75 18.06 -10.45
CA LEU A 74 -27.39 16.75 -10.23
C LEU A 74 -27.06 15.75 -11.34
N ILE A 75 -27.10 16.16 -12.60
CA ILE A 75 -26.73 15.31 -13.74
C ILE A 75 -25.27 14.86 -13.62
N SER A 76 -24.37 15.80 -13.29
CA SER A 76 -22.94 15.52 -13.12
C SER A 76 -22.67 14.53 -11.99
N LEU A 77 -23.39 14.66 -10.87
CA LEU A 77 -23.30 13.74 -9.74
C LEU A 77 -23.74 12.31 -10.14
N VAL A 78 -24.87 12.20 -10.84
CA VAL A 78 -25.41 10.91 -11.31
C VAL A 78 -24.43 10.24 -12.28
N LEU A 79 -23.87 11.00 -13.22
CA LEU A 79 -22.87 10.48 -14.15
C LEU A 79 -21.59 10.04 -13.44
N GLY A 80 -21.10 10.83 -12.46
CA GLY A 80 -19.93 10.50 -11.67
C GLY A 80 -20.09 9.19 -10.89
N LEU A 81 -21.23 9.00 -10.23
CA LEU A 81 -21.57 7.75 -9.55
C LEU A 81 -21.67 6.58 -10.54
N GLY A 82 -22.28 6.79 -11.70
CA GLY A 82 -22.37 5.80 -12.78
C GLY A 82 -21.00 5.30 -13.24
N VAL A 83 -20.07 6.22 -13.51
CA VAL A 83 -18.69 5.90 -13.91
C VAL A 83 -17.95 5.12 -12.81
N TYR A 84 -18.07 5.56 -11.55
CA TYR A 84 -17.45 4.86 -10.41
C TYR A 84 -17.94 3.40 -10.30
N HIS A 85 -19.26 3.19 -10.36
CA HIS A 85 -19.84 1.85 -10.31
C HIS A 85 -19.44 0.99 -11.51
N PHE A 86 -19.40 1.56 -12.71
CA PHE A 86 -18.98 0.88 -13.92
C PHE A 86 -17.52 0.40 -13.84
N LEU A 87 -16.60 1.28 -13.44
CA LEU A 87 -15.18 0.94 -13.26
C LEU A 87 -14.98 -0.14 -12.19
N ARG A 88 -15.74 -0.05 -11.08
CA ARG A 88 -15.73 -1.08 -10.03
C ARG A 88 -16.13 -2.45 -10.57
N ILE A 89 -17.20 -2.53 -11.38
CA ILE A 89 -17.69 -3.79 -11.96
C ILE A 89 -16.67 -4.38 -12.94
N ILE A 90 -16.11 -3.57 -13.85
CA ILE A 90 -15.13 -4.04 -14.85
C ILE A 90 -13.89 -4.59 -14.16
N THR A 91 -13.36 -3.86 -13.19
CA THR A 91 -12.12 -4.25 -12.50
C THR A 91 -12.31 -5.57 -11.73
N ILE A 92 -13.45 -5.75 -11.05
CA ILE A 92 -13.77 -7.01 -10.36
C ILE A 92 -13.91 -8.16 -11.35
N ARG A 93 -14.58 -7.96 -12.49
CA ARG A 93 -14.79 -9.00 -13.50
C ARG A 93 -13.49 -9.41 -14.19
N SER A 94 -12.67 -8.45 -14.62
CA SER A 94 -11.40 -8.73 -15.29
C SER A 94 -10.45 -9.52 -14.38
N PHE A 95 -10.41 -9.16 -13.10
CA PHE A 95 -9.58 -9.83 -12.11
C PHE A 95 -10.06 -11.26 -11.81
N ARG A 96 -11.37 -11.47 -11.60
CA ARG A 96 -11.95 -12.82 -11.46
C ARG A 96 -11.61 -13.70 -12.67
N LYS A 97 -11.71 -13.15 -13.89
CA LYS A 97 -11.37 -13.87 -15.12
C LYS A 97 -9.88 -14.15 -15.24
N SER A 98 -9.01 -13.26 -14.75
CA SER A 98 -7.57 -13.51 -14.70
C SER A 98 -7.25 -14.66 -13.75
N ILE A 99 -7.90 -14.68 -12.58
CA ILE A 99 -7.65 -15.69 -11.56
C ILE A 99 -8.21 -17.06 -11.95
N ALA A 100 -9.41 -17.13 -12.52
CA ALA A 100 -9.94 -18.39 -13.04
C ALA A 100 -9.00 -18.99 -14.10
N ARG A 101 -8.42 -18.13 -14.97
CA ARG A 101 -7.41 -18.54 -15.94
C ARG A 101 -6.08 -18.96 -15.29
N SER A 102 -5.69 -18.31 -14.20
CA SER A 102 -4.51 -18.71 -13.44
C SER A 102 -4.73 -20.06 -12.77
N ILE A 103 -5.81 -20.25 -12.00
CA ILE A 103 -6.12 -21.50 -11.28
C ILE A 103 -6.15 -22.70 -12.23
N GLY A 104 -6.77 -22.58 -13.41
CA GLY A 104 -6.78 -23.66 -14.40
C GLY A 104 -5.40 -24.01 -14.99
N LYS A 105 -4.40 -23.15 -14.80
CA LYS A 105 -3.00 -23.36 -15.21
C LYS A 105 -2.08 -23.73 -14.04
N TRP A 106 -2.60 -23.87 -12.81
CA TRP A 106 -1.75 -24.28 -11.69
C TRP A 106 -1.29 -25.70 -11.96
N PRO A 107 0.03 -25.97 -11.88
CA PRO A 107 0.54 -27.31 -12.11
C PRO A 107 -0.09 -28.24 -11.08
N LYS A 108 -0.44 -29.47 -11.51
CA LYS A 108 -1.02 -30.51 -10.64
C LYS A 108 -0.16 -30.78 -9.39
N THR A 109 1.10 -30.38 -9.41
CA THR A 109 2.05 -30.42 -8.29
C THR A 109 1.68 -29.55 -7.09
N PHE A 110 0.66 -28.67 -7.19
CA PHE A 110 0.19 -27.93 -6.02
C PHE A 110 -0.56 -28.80 -5.01
N PHE A 111 -1.10 -29.94 -5.44
CA PHE A 111 -1.82 -30.88 -4.57
C PHE A 111 -0.90 -32.04 -4.17
N GLY A 112 -1.00 -32.49 -2.93
CA GLY A 112 -0.23 -33.62 -2.40
C GLY A 112 0.22 -33.40 -0.96
N GLU A 113 1.15 -34.23 -0.51
CA GLU A 113 1.81 -34.04 0.77
C GLU A 113 2.82 -32.90 0.69
N TRP A 114 2.71 -31.99 1.65
CA TRP A 114 3.64 -30.93 1.91
C TRP A 114 4.33 -31.21 3.23
N GLN A 115 5.65 -31.01 3.26
CA GLN A 115 6.42 -31.07 4.50
C GLN A 115 7.07 -29.73 4.78
N VAL A 116 7.02 -29.31 6.03
CA VAL A 116 7.67 -28.09 6.53
C VAL A 116 8.69 -28.51 7.56
N LYS A 117 9.96 -28.23 7.30
CA LYS A 117 11.06 -28.49 8.21
C LYS A 117 11.62 -27.16 8.70
N VAL A 118 11.57 -26.97 10.01
CA VAL A 118 12.20 -25.82 10.65
C VAL A 118 13.56 -26.24 11.18
N SER A 119 14.59 -25.49 10.78
CA SER A 119 15.97 -25.66 11.18
C SER A 119 16.51 -24.36 11.76
N GLU A 120 17.70 -24.40 12.36
CA GLU A 120 18.37 -23.18 12.86
C GLU A 120 18.70 -22.17 11.75
N GLN A 121 18.80 -22.62 10.50
CA GLN A 121 19.20 -21.79 9.36
C GLN A 121 18.01 -21.19 8.59
N GLY A 122 16.81 -21.74 8.77
CA GLY A 122 15.63 -21.35 8.01
C GLY A 122 14.55 -22.42 7.97
N ILE A 123 13.59 -22.23 7.06
CA ILE A 123 12.48 -23.13 6.82
C ILE A 123 12.62 -23.79 5.46
N THR A 124 12.58 -25.12 5.43
CA THR A 124 12.49 -25.90 4.19
C THR A 124 11.04 -26.32 3.96
N PHE A 125 10.51 -26.01 2.78
CA PHE A 125 9.25 -26.52 2.28
C PHE A 125 9.52 -27.56 1.22
N ILE A 126 8.98 -28.76 1.42
CA ILE A 126 9.06 -29.86 0.48
C ILE A 126 7.66 -30.03 -0.09
N ASP A 127 7.51 -29.71 -1.38
CA ASP A 127 6.32 -30.01 -2.17
C ASP A 127 6.55 -31.31 -2.98
N PRO A 128 5.50 -31.93 -3.55
CA PRO A 128 5.63 -33.21 -4.26
C PRO A 128 6.63 -33.25 -5.42
N GLY A 129 7.12 -32.09 -5.90
CA GLY A 129 8.08 -32.04 -7.00
C GLY A 129 9.32 -31.20 -6.74
N ARG A 130 9.40 -30.45 -5.63
CA ARG A 130 10.46 -29.47 -5.36
C ARG A 130 10.66 -29.27 -3.86
N GLU A 131 11.92 -29.12 -3.49
CA GLU A 131 12.33 -28.61 -2.18
C GLU A 131 12.71 -27.13 -2.31
N ARG A 132 12.22 -26.29 -1.40
CA ARG A 132 12.54 -24.87 -1.32
C ARG A 132 13.01 -24.53 0.07
N PHE A 133 14.20 -23.97 0.17
CA PHE A 133 14.76 -23.51 1.43
C PHE A 133 14.67 -21.98 1.52
N TYR A 134 14.03 -21.49 2.57
CA TYR A 134 13.90 -20.07 2.89
C TYR A 134 14.74 -19.76 4.11
N ARG A 135 15.77 -18.92 3.93
CA ARG A 135 16.54 -18.37 5.05
C ARG A 135 15.65 -17.44 5.88
N TRP A 136 15.97 -17.32 7.16
CA TRP A 136 15.27 -16.42 8.08
C TRP A 136 15.22 -14.97 7.57
N GLU A 137 16.33 -14.48 7.02
CA GLU A 137 16.46 -13.19 6.36
C GLU A 137 15.43 -12.92 5.25
N ILE A 138 14.83 -13.95 4.63
CA ILE A 138 13.85 -13.76 3.55
C ILE A 138 12.42 -13.60 4.11
N LEU A 139 12.19 -14.05 5.35
CA LEU A 139 10.89 -14.05 5.99
C LEU A 139 10.65 -12.68 6.65
N ARG A 140 9.53 -12.05 6.30
CA ARG A 140 9.23 -10.67 6.68
C ARG A 140 8.27 -10.56 7.84
N ASN A 141 7.23 -11.38 7.84
CA ASN A 141 6.17 -11.29 8.84
C ASN A 141 5.47 -12.63 9.02
N ILE A 142 4.92 -12.85 10.21
CA ILE A 142 4.05 -13.98 10.53
C ILE A 142 2.71 -13.41 10.97
N GLU A 143 1.64 -13.88 10.36
CA GLU A 143 0.28 -13.63 10.83
C GLU A 143 -0.41 -14.97 11.07
N GLN A 144 -1.46 -14.96 11.89
CA GLN A 144 -2.32 -16.11 12.06
C GLN A 144 -3.79 -15.69 12.10
N ASP A 145 -4.66 -16.61 11.70
CA ASP A 145 -6.08 -16.57 12.01
C ASP A 145 -6.47 -17.85 12.77
N ASP A 146 -7.78 -18.14 12.87
CA ASP A 146 -8.26 -19.29 13.62
C ASP A 146 -7.85 -20.63 12.99
N GLU A 147 -7.69 -20.69 11.66
CA GLU A 147 -7.46 -21.94 10.91
C GLU A 147 -6.03 -22.04 10.34
N PHE A 148 -5.34 -20.92 10.12
CA PHE A 148 -4.12 -20.84 9.32
C PHE A 148 -3.03 -19.97 9.96
N ILE A 149 -1.78 -20.32 9.63
CA ILE A 149 -0.58 -19.52 9.88
C ILE A 149 -0.06 -19.05 8.52
N PHE A 150 0.20 -17.75 8.40
CA PHE A 150 0.69 -17.09 7.19
C PHE A 150 2.12 -16.60 7.43
N VAL A 151 3.08 -17.14 6.69
CA VAL A 151 4.48 -16.72 6.70
C VAL A 151 4.78 -15.96 5.42
N TYR A 152 4.97 -14.65 5.52
CA TYR A 152 5.22 -13.80 4.35
C TYR A 152 6.71 -13.64 4.10
N THR A 153 7.11 -13.66 2.83
CA THR A 153 8.49 -13.43 2.37
C THR A 153 8.63 -12.04 1.72
N PHE A 154 9.85 -11.61 1.43
CA PHE A 154 10.11 -10.30 0.79
C PHE A 154 9.57 -10.16 -0.64
N ASP A 155 9.42 -11.24 -1.39
CA ASP A 155 8.96 -11.24 -2.78
C ASP A 155 7.42 -11.19 -2.91
N ASN A 156 6.72 -10.76 -1.86
CA ASN A 156 5.26 -10.82 -1.73
C ASN A 156 4.68 -12.23 -1.92
N SER A 157 5.50 -13.28 -1.80
CA SER A 157 4.98 -14.63 -1.64
C SER A 157 4.64 -14.89 -0.17
N GLY A 158 3.77 -15.86 0.04
CA GLY A 158 3.24 -16.19 1.35
C GLY A 158 3.07 -17.68 1.44
N ILE A 159 3.54 -18.25 2.55
CA ILE A 159 3.43 -19.66 2.84
C ILE A 159 2.33 -19.81 3.87
N ILE A 160 1.37 -20.66 3.56
CA ILE A 160 0.18 -20.82 4.37
C ILE A 160 0.23 -22.24 4.94
N ILE A 161 0.23 -22.34 6.26
CA ILE A 161 0.31 -23.61 6.98
C ILE A 161 -1.00 -23.76 7.76
N PRO A 162 -1.81 -24.79 7.47
CA PRO A 162 -3.03 -25.04 8.22
C PRO A 162 -2.70 -25.48 9.65
N LYS A 163 -3.39 -24.92 10.64
CA LYS A 163 -3.20 -25.30 12.06
C LYS A 163 -3.59 -26.76 12.31
N SER A 164 -4.46 -27.33 11.48
CA SER A 164 -4.80 -28.75 11.49
C SER A 164 -3.64 -29.68 11.09
N ALA A 165 -2.52 -29.15 10.57
CA ALA A 165 -1.30 -29.92 10.32
C ALA A 165 -0.55 -30.30 11.62
N PHE A 166 -0.88 -29.63 12.73
CA PHE A 166 -0.25 -29.87 14.01
C PHE A 166 -1.10 -30.82 14.84
N VAL A 167 -0.47 -31.89 15.35
CA VAL A 167 -1.16 -32.89 16.19
C VAL A 167 -1.61 -32.28 17.52
N GLU A 168 -0.78 -31.41 18.09
CA GLU A 168 -1.01 -30.80 19.40
C GLU A 168 -0.92 -29.28 19.33
N GLN A 169 -1.72 -28.59 20.14
CA GLN A 169 -1.72 -27.13 20.23
C GLN A 169 -0.38 -26.58 20.72
N GLN A 170 0.34 -27.33 21.56
CA GLN A 170 1.68 -26.96 22.03
C GLN A 170 2.69 -26.87 20.87
N ASN A 171 2.57 -27.74 19.86
CA ASN A 171 3.43 -27.70 18.69
C ASN A 171 3.21 -26.43 17.86
N ILE A 172 1.98 -25.88 17.87
CA ILE A 172 1.67 -24.60 17.21
C ILE A 172 2.38 -23.46 17.94
N SER A 173 2.31 -23.41 19.27
CA SER A 173 2.99 -22.36 20.04
C SER A 173 4.51 -22.44 19.90
N ASP A 174 5.08 -23.65 19.93
CA ASP A 174 6.52 -23.86 19.81
C ASP A 174 7.02 -23.46 18.41
N PHE A 175 6.25 -23.80 17.39
CA PHE A 175 6.50 -23.37 16.01
C PHE A 175 6.47 -21.84 15.89
N LEU A 176 5.40 -21.19 16.37
CA LEU A 176 5.27 -19.74 16.31
C LEU A 176 6.36 -19.02 17.10
N ASN A 177 6.73 -19.53 18.28
CA ASN A 177 7.82 -18.98 19.09
C ASN A 177 9.15 -19.08 18.35
N THR A 178 9.43 -20.24 17.73
CA THR A 178 10.65 -20.45 16.95
C THR A 178 10.71 -19.50 15.75
N LEU A 179 9.62 -19.37 15.00
CA LEU A 179 9.56 -18.44 13.87
C LEU A 179 9.75 -16.99 14.32
N THR A 180 9.03 -16.57 15.36
CA THR A 180 9.08 -15.20 15.91
C THR A 180 10.49 -14.86 16.35
N LEU A 181 11.14 -15.70 17.16
CA LEU A 181 12.49 -15.45 17.66
C LEU A 181 13.50 -15.24 16.53
N ASN A 182 13.48 -16.10 15.51
CA ASN A 182 14.44 -16.01 14.41
C ASN A 182 14.16 -14.81 13.48
N ILE A 183 12.89 -14.53 13.14
CA ILE A 183 12.55 -13.39 12.27
C ILE A 183 12.88 -12.05 12.95
N PHE A 184 12.62 -11.92 14.25
CA PHE A 184 12.91 -10.68 14.97
C PHE A 184 14.42 -10.44 15.13
N GLN A 185 15.22 -11.49 15.37
CA GLN A 185 16.67 -11.35 15.50
C GLN A 185 17.33 -10.86 14.21
N ASP A 186 16.96 -11.44 13.07
CA ASP A 186 17.51 -11.03 11.78
C ASP A 186 16.99 -9.66 11.34
N SER A 187 15.69 -9.38 11.56
CA SER A 187 15.12 -8.06 11.25
C SER A 187 15.80 -6.95 12.05
N ALA A 188 16.10 -7.17 13.33
CA ALA A 188 16.80 -6.19 14.16
C ALA A 188 18.24 -5.96 13.68
N LYS A 189 18.94 -7.02 13.24
CA LYS A 189 20.29 -6.93 12.71
C LYS A 189 20.33 -6.19 11.37
N GLU A 190 19.41 -6.50 10.46
CA GLU A 190 19.33 -5.84 9.15
C GLU A 190 18.88 -4.38 9.29
N LEU A 191 17.88 -4.09 10.14
CA LEU A 191 17.48 -2.72 10.45
C LEU A 191 18.63 -1.93 11.07
N GLY A 192 19.40 -2.54 11.96
CA GLY A 192 20.62 -1.93 12.52
C GLY A 192 21.65 -1.59 11.44
N ALA A 193 21.96 -2.54 10.55
CA ALA A 193 22.90 -2.35 9.46
C ALA A 193 22.44 -1.25 8.48
N ARG A 194 21.16 -1.29 8.06
CA ARG A 194 20.57 -0.26 7.20
C ARG A 194 20.55 1.10 7.85
N TRP A 195 20.27 1.18 9.15
CA TRP A 195 20.27 2.46 9.86
C TRP A 195 21.67 3.07 9.91
N VAL A 196 22.71 2.25 10.08
CA VAL A 196 24.11 2.69 10.01
C VAL A 196 24.44 3.23 8.61
N GLU A 197 24.06 2.52 7.55
CA GLU A 197 24.32 2.94 6.17
C GLU A 197 23.52 4.19 5.77
N GLN A 198 22.22 4.20 6.04
CA GLN A 198 21.35 5.35 5.77
C GLN A 198 21.76 6.59 6.57
N SER A 199 22.33 6.44 7.77
CA SER A 199 22.85 7.57 8.55
C SER A 199 24.09 8.23 7.92
N LYS A 200 24.88 7.47 7.13
CA LYS A 200 26.01 8.01 6.36
C LYS A 200 25.49 8.81 5.16
N ASP A 201 24.50 8.27 4.45
CA ASP A 201 23.93 8.92 3.27
C ASP A 201 23.09 10.14 3.64
N MET A 202 22.34 10.11 4.74
CA MET A 202 21.56 11.26 5.22
C MET A 202 22.44 12.48 5.53
N LYS A 203 23.69 12.28 5.96
CA LYS A 203 24.63 13.39 6.16
C LYS A 203 25.02 14.05 4.82
N LEU A 204 25.11 13.26 3.75
CA LEU A 204 25.48 13.72 2.41
C LEU A 204 24.28 14.40 1.71
N ASP A 205 23.11 13.78 1.77
CA ASP A 205 21.89 14.32 1.15
C ASP A 205 21.40 15.60 1.83
N TRP A 206 21.53 15.72 3.16
CA TRP A 206 21.14 16.95 3.84
C TRP A 206 22.01 18.14 3.42
N ALA A 207 23.28 17.91 3.05
CA ALA A 207 24.17 18.94 2.52
C ALA A 207 23.77 19.37 1.09
N LEU A 208 23.39 18.43 0.22
CA LEU A 208 22.98 18.70 -1.16
C LEU A 208 21.55 19.29 -1.26
N GLN A 209 20.62 18.79 -0.45
CA GLN A 209 19.22 19.22 -0.45
C GLN A 209 19.09 20.68 0.02
N LYS A 210 19.92 21.13 0.97
CA LYS A 210 19.91 22.54 1.40
C LYS A 210 20.30 23.52 0.28
N SER A 211 21.13 23.08 -0.67
CA SER A 211 21.57 23.88 -1.82
C SER A 211 20.47 23.99 -2.90
N ASN A 212 19.87 22.87 -3.30
CA ASN A 212 18.92 22.85 -4.42
C ASN A 212 17.54 23.44 -4.11
N TRP A 213 17.08 23.38 -2.86
CA TRP A 213 15.77 23.95 -2.49
C TRP A 213 15.76 25.48 -2.54
N CYS A 214 16.88 26.15 -2.29
CA CYS A 214 16.99 27.61 -2.48
C CYS A 214 16.77 28.00 -3.96
N ILE A 215 17.25 27.17 -4.90
CA ILE A 215 17.14 27.43 -6.34
C ILE A 215 15.71 27.18 -6.85
N VAL A 216 15.05 26.11 -6.39
CA VAL A 216 13.69 25.78 -6.81
C VAL A 216 12.64 26.73 -6.24
N TYR A 217 12.78 27.18 -4.98
CA TYR A 217 11.89 28.19 -4.42
C TYR A 217 12.05 29.55 -5.13
N ALA A 218 13.28 29.92 -5.50
CA ALA A 218 13.52 31.13 -6.28
C ALA A 218 12.86 31.08 -7.67
N LEU A 219 12.90 29.93 -8.36
CA LEU A 219 12.34 29.79 -9.71
C LEU A 219 10.82 29.59 -9.73
N SER A 220 10.25 28.86 -8.76
CA SER A 220 8.79 28.62 -8.70
C SER A 220 7.99 29.86 -8.31
N ALA A 221 8.58 30.75 -7.51
CA ALA A 221 8.00 32.06 -7.19
C ALA A 221 7.86 32.97 -8.43
N ILE A 222 8.66 32.73 -9.48
CA ILE A 222 8.71 33.58 -10.68
C ILE A 222 7.69 33.15 -11.75
N VAL A 223 7.37 31.85 -11.86
CA VAL A 223 6.70 31.34 -13.08
C VAL A 223 5.24 30.88 -12.87
N PHE A 224 4.83 30.40 -11.70
CA PHE A 224 3.58 29.62 -11.59
C PHE A 224 2.72 29.82 -10.34
N GLY A 225 2.73 31.02 -9.76
CA GLY A 225 2.11 31.32 -8.46
C GLY A 225 0.74 30.66 -8.16
N PRO A 226 -0.30 30.77 -9.01
CA PRO A 226 -1.63 30.30 -8.61
C PRO A 226 -1.92 28.81 -8.94
N VAL A 227 -1.53 28.32 -10.12
CA VAL A 227 -2.02 27.03 -10.65
C VAL A 227 -1.21 25.83 -10.13
N VAL A 228 0.08 26.03 -9.89
CA VAL A 228 0.99 24.97 -9.43
C VAL A 228 0.88 24.74 -7.93
N GLY A 229 0.45 25.75 -7.15
CA GLY A 229 0.28 25.65 -5.70
C GLY A 229 -0.71 24.55 -5.26
N VAL A 230 -1.80 24.37 -5.99
CA VAL A 230 -2.82 23.36 -5.66
C VAL A 230 -2.34 21.94 -5.99
N PHE A 231 -1.72 21.75 -7.16
CA PHE A 231 -1.21 20.44 -7.59
C PHE A 231 -0.02 19.98 -6.75
N PHE A 232 0.92 20.89 -6.45
CA PHE A 232 2.04 20.57 -5.57
C PHE A 232 1.62 20.45 -4.12
N GLY A 233 0.60 21.19 -3.65
CA GLY A 233 0.03 21.03 -2.32
C GLY A 233 -0.47 19.61 -2.06
N GLY A 234 -1.25 19.04 -3.00
CA GLY A 234 -1.75 17.67 -2.91
C GLY A 234 -0.63 16.61 -2.93
N LEU A 235 0.37 16.78 -3.82
CA LEU A 235 1.50 15.86 -3.94
C LEU A 235 2.43 15.92 -2.72
N THR A 236 2.59 17.10 -2.13
CA THR A 236 3.39 17.32 -0.91
C THR A 236 2.68 16.74 0.30
N LEU A 237 1.36 16.96 0.45
CA LEU A 237 0.55 16.33 1.51
C LEU A 237 0.57 14.80 1.40
N TYR A 238 0.48 14.24 0.20
CA TYR A 238 0.57 12.79 -0.01
C TYR A 238 1.94 12.23 0.40
N ARG A 239 3.04 12.93 0.05
CA ARG A 239 4.38 12.55 0.47
C ARG A 239 4.56 12.66 1.99
N VAL A 240 4.10 13.74 2.61
CA VAL A 240 4.13 13.92 4.08
C VAL A 240 3.33 12.80 4.76
N TYR A 241 2.14 12.48 4.26
CA TYR A 241 1.31 11.38 4.77
C TYR A 241 2.02 10.02 4.66
N LYS A 242 2.62 9.71 3.51
CA LYS A 242 3.37 8.46 3.30
C LYS A 242 4.56 8.36 4.26
N THR A 243 5.31 9.44 4.44
CA THR A 243 6.44 9.50 5.37
C THR A 243 5.98 9.41 6.82
N TYR A 244 4.84 10.03 7.17
CA TYR A 244 4.24 9.94 8.51
C TYR A 244 3.81 8.52 8.84
N ARG A 245 3.22 7.80 7.90
CA ARG A 245 2.83 6.39 8.07
C ARG A 245 4.04 5.49 8.34
N ILE A 246 5.14 5.71 7.60
CA ILE A 246 6.40 4.97 7.80
C ILE A 246 7.02 5.33 9.16
N ALA A 247 7.01 6.61 9.54
CA ALA A 247 7.55 7.05 10.83
C ALA A 247 6.73 6.57 12.03
N ALA A 248 5.40 6.51 11.91
CA ALA A 248 4.51 6.00 12.94
C ALA A 248 4.68 4.50 13.21
N SER A 249 5.07 3.71 12.20
CA SER A 249 5.40 2.29 12.40
C SER A 249 6.72 2.02 13.14
N VAL A 250 7.55 3.05 13.37
CA VAL A 250 8.89 2.93 13.98
C VAL A 250 8.95 3.57 15.38
N ASP A 251 7.80 4.00 15.93
CA ASP A 251 7.64 4.56 17.28
C ASP A 251 8.63 5.70 17.66
N CYS A 252 9.06 6.48 16.67
CA CYS A 252 10.06 7.53 16.86
C CYS A 252 9.40 8.89 17.16
N LYS A 253 9.23 9.20 18.46
CA LYS A 253 8.68 10.48 18.96
C LYS A 253 9.38 11.73 18.39
N LYS A 254 10.67 11.65 18.06
CA LYS A 254 11.46 12.77 17.54
C LYS A 254 11.18 13.04 16.05
N CYS A 255 10.91 12.00 15.25
CA CYS A 255 10.47 12.14 13.86
C CYS A 255 9.05 12.70 13.76
N ILE A 256 8.15 12.26 14.65
CA ILE A 256 6.76 12.73 14.69
C ILE A 256 6.69 14.25 14.93
N ARG A 257 7.45 14.79 15.89
CA ARG A 257 7.50 16.25 16.12
C ARG A 257 8.02 17.05 14.93
N ARG A 258 9.02 16.54 14.20
CA ARG A 258 9.54 17.22 13.00
C ARG A 258 8.54 17.21 11.85
N LEU A 259 7.83 16.10 11.65
CA LEU A 259 6.78 16.00 10.64
C LEU A 259 5.57 16.90 10.96
N GLN A 260 5.19 17.02 12.23
CA GLN A 260 4.17 17.97 12.68
C GLN A 260 4.54 19.41 12.30
N MET A 261 5.80 19.83 12.50
CA MET A 261 6.26 21.16 12.09
C MET A 261 6.23 21.36 10.56
N SER A 262 6.58 20.35 9.76
CA SER A 262 6.46 20.47 8.30
C SER A 262 5.01 20.58 7.82
N GLY A 263 4.07 19.88 8.48
CA GLY A 263 2.64 19.96 8.17
C GLY A 263 2.04 21.33 8.50
N VAL A 264 2.46 21.93 9.63
CA VAL A 264 2.05 23.29 10.01
C VAL A 264 2.57 24.31 9.00
N LEU A 265 3.83 24.20 8.56
CA LEU A 265 4.40 25.11 7.55
C LEU A 265 3.70 24.99 6.19
N SER A 266 3.34 23.77 5.77
CA SER A 266 2.56 23.58 4.53
C SER A 266 1.14 24.14 4.64
N MET A 267 0.50 24.02 5.81
CA MET A 267 -0.82 24.63 6.03
C MET A 267 -0.75 26.15 6.04
N LEU A 268 0.26 26.74 6.67
CA LEU A 268 0.45 28.21 6.67
C LEU A 268 0.73 28.75 5.27
N SER A 269 1.46 28.00 4.44
CA SER A 269 1.65 28.32 3.01
C SER A 269 0.31 28.36 2.25
N ILE A 270 -0.53 27.34 2.43
CA ILE A 270 -1.86 27.27 1.79
C ILE A 270 -2.74 28.44 2.25
N VAL A 271 -2.78 28.72 3.55
CA VAL A 271 -3.55 29.86 4.11
C VAL A 271 -3.04 31.19 3.56
N GLY A 272 -1.73 31.37 3.46
CA GLY A 272 -1.13 32.56 2.86
C GLY A 272 -1.54 32.76 1.40
N TRP A 273 -1.53 31.69 0.59
CA TRP A 273 -1.99 31.75 -0.81
C TRP A 273 -3.48 32.03 -0.94
N VAL A 274 -4.32 31.46 -0.08
CA VAL A 274 -5.76 31.74 -0.05
C VAL A 274 -6.02 33.21 0.31
N MET A 275 -5.30 33.78 1.29
CA MET A 275 -5.45 35.19 1.64
C MET A 275 -5.01 36.13 0.52
N VAL A 276 -3.90 35.83 -0.18
CA VAL A 276 -3.46 36.62 -1.34
C VAL A 276 -4.49 36.57 -2.47
N TRP A 277 -5.09 35.41 -2.72
CA TRP A 277 -6.13 35.27 -3.74
C TRP A 277 -7.42 36.03 -3.39
N VAL A 278 -7.85 35.97 -2.12
CA VAL A 278 -9.01 36.74 -1.62
C VAL A 278 -8.77 38.25 -1.68
N LEU A 279 -7.53 38.71 -1.54
CA LEU A 279 -7.17 40.13 -1.67
C LEU A 279 -7.06 40.60 -3.13
N MET A 280 -6.99 39.69 -4.09
CA MET A 280 -6.94 40.00 -5.54
C MET A 280 -8.30 39.94 -6.23
N LEU A 281 -9.32 39.40 -5.57
CA LEU A 281 -10.73 39.41 -6.00
C LEU A 281 -11.46 40.61 -5.41
#